data_AF-A0A9E4J5T9-F1
#
_entry.id   AF-A0A9E4J5T9-F1
#
_cell.length_a   1.000
_cell.length_b   1.000
_cell.length_c   1.000
_cell.angle_alpha   90.00
_cell.angle_beta   90.00
_cell.angle_gamma   90.00
#
_symmetry.space_group_name_H-M   'P 1'
#
loop_
_entity.id
_entity.type
_entity.pdbx_description
1 polymer ?
#
loop_
_entity_poly.entity_id
_entity_poly.type
_entity_poly.pdbx_seq_one_letter_code
_entity_poly.pdbx_strand_id
1 'polypeptide(L)'
;MPALLVALAVCLSVVFLHLDRTMPAVAWLWFSEAEARAARQILAVTAGSLITVISVAFSVTMIALQQAATQYSPRILRNFTRDRGNQIVLGTYIATFAYSILVLREVRDATDAVAGFVPALSVTMAMVFAMVSLGMLIYFIHHVAQSLQVPFVLQSIRDELQPELESLYPTELGESPSVELPPDEASRRLGLTLLQERPRLYELRSSSEGHLASVDERQIKELSGRGVRFVWIPVQVGSYVHRWQVIARYCCDDERERPDIDACMVASMIFSAQRSMRQDVLFGIEQMVEIAVKALSPGINDPATAKQSLTSIAAVLAQLIRREFPPAARTFEGGEKHCSPGRRSRTMPTPGFRNCDGLREATTASPCTFWMSLGS
;
A
#
# COMPACT_ATOMS: atom_id res chain seq x y z
N MET A 1 1.19 -12.03 -11.55
CA MET A 1 -0.12 -12.48 -12.06
C MET A 1 -0.11 -12.77 -13.56
N PRO A 2 0.23 -11.84 -14.48
CA PRO A 2 0.15 -12.12 -15.93
C PRO A 2 1.00 -13.32 -16.37
N ALA A 3 2.24 -13.42 -15.87
CA ALA A 3 3.11 -14.57 -16.16
C ALA A 3 2.52 -15.92 -15.69
N LEU A 4 1.75 -15.93 -14.61
CA LEU A 4 1.08 -17.15 -14.12
C LEU A 4 -0.06 -17.57 -15.05
N LEU A 5 -0.84 -16.61 -15.57
CA LEU A 5 -1.91 -16.88 -16.54
C LEU A 5 -1.33 -17.43 -17.85
N VAL A 6 -0.20 -16.89 -18.31
CA VAL A 6 0.51 -17.42 -19.48
C VAL A 6 1.02 -18.82 -19.22
N ALA A 7 1.68 -19.07 -18.08
CA ALA A 7 2.15 -20.41 -17.71
C ALA A 7 0.99 -21.42 -17.63
N LEU A 8 -0.15 -21.01 -17.08
CA LEU A 8 -1.37 -21.81 -17.03
C LEU A 8 -1.88 -22.13 -18.44
N ALA A 9 -1.93 -21.16 -19.35
CA ALA A 9 -2.36 -21.38 -20.72
C ALA A 9 -1.40 -22.29 -21.50
N VAL A 10 -0.09 -22.18 -21.28
CA VAL A 10 0.89 -23.11 -21.83
C VAL A 10 0.63 -24.52 -21.29
N CYS A 11 0.42 -24.68 -19.98
CA CYS A 11 0.09 -25.98 -19.38
C CYS A 11 -1.21 -26.57 -19.96
N LEU A 12 -2.28 -25.77 -20.04
CA LEU A 12 -3.56 -26.17 -20.64
C LEU A 12 -3.40 -26.58 -22.10
N SER A 13 -2.56 -25.88 -22.88
CA SER A 13 -2.29 -26.27 -24.27
C SER A 13 -1.68 -27.67 -24.37
N VAL A 14 -0.70 -27.99 -23.51
CA VAL A 14 -0.08 -29.32 -23.49
C VAL A 14 -1.09 -30.39 -23.06
N VAL A 15 -1.92 -30.11 -22.05
CA VAL A 15 -2.94 -31.03 -21.56
C VAL A 15 -4.00 -31.31 -22.64
N PHE A 16 -4.57 -30.28 -23.26
CA PHE A 16 -5.59 -30.47 -24.29
C PHE A 16 -5.04 -31.15 -25.54
N LEU A 17 -3.82 -30.81 -25.97
CA LEU A 17 -3.15 -31.50 -27.07
C LEU A 17 -2.88 -32.97 -26.74
N HIS A 18 -2.55 -33.30 -25.49
CA HIS A 18 -2.37 -34.69 -25.07
C HIS A 18 -3.69 -35.46 -25.07
N LEU A 19 -4.78 -34.83 -24.62
CA LEU A 19 -6.13 -35.40 -24.68
C LEU A 19 -6.61 -35.60 -26.12
N ASP A 20 -6.36 -34.64 -27.01
CA ASP A 20 -6.65 -34.74 -28.45
C ASP A 20 -5.90 -35.90 -29.13
N ARG A 21 -4.72 -36.27 -28.64
CA ARG A 21 -3.94 -37.41 -29.16
C ARG A 21 -4.38 -38.77 -28.61
N THR A 22 -4.97 -38.80 -27.42
CA THR A 22 -5.26 -40.05 -26.68
C THR A 22 -6.72 -40.47 -26.76
N MET A 23 -7.66 -39.53 -26.92
CA MET A 23 -9.08 -39.82 -27.03
C MET A 23 -9.54 -39.88 -28.50
N PRO A 24 -10.36 -40.87 -28.90
CA PRO A 24 -10.86 -40.98 -30.27
C PRO A 24 -11.80 -39.81 -30.62
N ALA A 25 -11.75 -39.36 -31.88
CA ALA A 25 -12.48 -38.19 -32.41
C ALA A 25 -14.02 -38.22 -32.17
N VAL A 26 -14.58 -39.41 -31.96
CA VAL A 26 -16.01 -39.66 -31.68
C VAL A 26 -16.46 -39.04 -30.34
N ALA A 27 -15.56 -38.76 -29.41
CA ALA A 27 -15.91 -38.11 -28.13
C ALA A 27 -16.25 -36.61 -28.26
N TRP A 28 -15.86 -35.97 -29.38
CA TRP A 28 -15.93 -34.51 -29.56
C TRP A 28 -16.79 -34.15 -30.78
N LEU A 29 -18.03 -34.64 -30.77
CA LEU A 29 -19.04 -34.65 -31.84
C LEU A 29 -19.33 -33.31 -32.58
N TRP A 30 -18.84 -32.16 -32.11
CA TRP A 30 -19.10 -30.86 -32.74
C TRP A 30 -18.05 -30.45 -33.79
N PHE A 31 -16.84 -31.03 -33.75
CA PHE A 31 -15.71 -30.62 -34.61
C PHE A 31 -14.91 -31.80 -35.22
N SER A 32 -15.43 -33.02 -35.15
CA SER A 32 -14.78 -34.21 -35.74
C SER A 32 -14.51 -34.08 -37.25
N GLU A 33 -15.18 -33.16 -37.95
CA GLU A 33 -14.98 -32.86 -39.38
C GLU A 33 -14.34 -31.48 -39.62
N ALA A 34 -13.66 -30.91 -38.62
CA ALA A 34 -12.98 -29.63 -38.82
C ALA A 34 -11.81 -29.80 -39.80
N GLU A 35 -11.95 -29.22 -40.99
CA GLU A 35 -10.88 -29.16 -41.98
C GLU A 35 -9.65 -28.47 -41.36
N ALA A 36 -8.45 -29.05 -41.51
CA ALA A 36 -7.21 -28.51 -40.97
C ALA A 36 -6.97 -27.04 -41.38
N ARG A 37 -7.50 -26.65 -42.54
CA ARG A 37 -7.52 -25.27 -43.03
C ARG A 37 -8.38 -24.35 -42.16
N ALA A 38 -9.60 -24.76 -41.82
CA ALA A 38 -10.50 -23.98 -40.97
C ALA A 38 -9.94 -23.81 -39.55
N ALA A 39 -9.39 -24.88 -38.98
CA ALA A 39 -8.73 -24.83 -37.66
C ALA A 39 -7.56 -23.84 -37.63
N ARG A 40 -6.64 -23.91 -38.62
CA ARG A 40 -5.53 -22.95 -38.73
C ARG A 40 -6.03 -21.52 -38.92
N GLN A 41 -7.06 -21.32 -39.73
CA GLN A 41 -7.63 -20.00 -39.96
C GLN A 41 -8.22 -19.40 -38.69
N ILE A 42 -9.00 -20.17 -37.92
CA ILE A 42 -9.57 -19.72 -36.64
C ILE A 42 -8.45 -19.34 -35.67
N LEU A 43 -7.48 -20.23 -35.44
CA LEU A 43 -6.37 -19.97 -34.52
C LEU A 43 -5.51 -18.77 -34.95
N ALA A 44 -5.24 -18.62 -36.25
CA ALA A 44 -4.48 -17.49 -36.78
C ALA A 44 -5.24 -16.16 -36.65
N VAL A 45 -6.55 -16.15 -36.94
CA VAL A 45 -7.42 -14.97 -36.77
C VAL A 45 -7.54 -14.59 -35.28
N THR A 46 -7.67 -15.57 -34.39
CA THR A 46 -7.69 -15.33 -32.94
C THR A 46 -6.36 -14.76 -32.46
N ALA A 47 -5.23 -15.35 -32.85
CA ALA A 47 -3.91 -14.84 -32.47
C ALA A 47 -3.66 -13.42 -33.01
N GLY A 48 -4.00 -13.18 -34.29
CA GLY A 48 -3.86 -11.87 -34.93
C GLY A 48 -4.72 -10.78 -34.29
N SER A 49 -5.99 -11.08 -33.99
CA SER A 49 -6.90 -10.13 -33.34
C SER A 49 -6.51 -9.84 -31.88
N LEU A 50 -5.92 -10.80 -31.15
CA LEU A 50 -5.44 -10.54 -29.80
C LEU A 50 -4.24 -9.60 -29.76
N ILE A 51 -3.34 -9.62 -30.75
CA ILE A 51 -2.23 -8.64 -30.82
C ILE A 51 -2.78 -7.21 -30.92
N THR A 52 -3.82 -6.99 -31.72
CA THR A 52 -4.41 -5.66 -31.86
C THR A 52 -5.13 -5.24 -30.58
N VAL A 53 -5.89 -6.13 -29.95
CA VAL A 53 -6.55 -5.87 -28.65
C VAL A 53 -5.54 -5.56 -27.55
N ILE A 54 -4.43 -6.30 -27.47
CA ILE A 54 -3.33 -6.03 -26.52
C ILE A 54 -2.75 -4.63 -26.75
N SER A 55 -2.52 -4.25 -28.01
CA SER A 55 -1.97 -2.94 -28.37
C SER A 55 -2.92 -1.80 -28.02
N VAL A 56 -4.23 -1.97 -28.25
CA VAL A 56 -5.27 -1.00 -27.86
C VAL A 56 -5.36 -0.91 -26.34
N ALA A 57 -5.37 -2.04 -25.63
CA ALA A 57 -5.42 -2.07 -24.18
C ALA A 57 -4.21 -1.34 -23.58
N PHE A 58 -2.99 -1.62 -24.06
CA PHE A 58 -1.79 -0.93 -23.63
C PHE A 58 -1.87 0.58 -23.88
N SER A 59 -2.29 0.99 -25.07
CA SER A 59 -2.46 2.42 -25.41
C SER A 59 -3.47 3.12 -24.50
N VAL A 60 -4.63 2.51 -24.26
CA VAL A 60 -5.65 3.04 -23.36
C VAL A 60 -5.14 3.11 -21.92
N THR A 61 -4.42 2.09 -21.43
CA THR A 61 -3.80 2.16 -20.09
C THR A 61 -2.76 3.27 -19.98
N MET A 62 -1.97 3.50 -21.03
CA MET A 62 -0.97 4.55 -21.05
C MET A 62 -1.60 5.94 -21.06
N ILE A 63 -2.66 6.14 -21.85
CA ILE A 63 -3.44 7.39 -21.85
C ILE A 63 -4.08 7.61 -20.47
N ALA A 64 -4.67 6.57 -19.88
CA ALA A 64 -5.25 6.65 -18.55
C ALA A 64 -4.19 7.02 -17.50
N LEU A 65 -3.00 6.42 -17.57
CA LEU A 65 -1.86 6.73 -16.71
C LEU A 65 -1.39 8.18 -16.88
N GLN A 66 -1.31 8.68 -18.12
CA GLN A 66 -0.94 10.06 -18.41
C GLN A 66 -1.98 11.06 -17.87
N GLN A 67 -3.27 10.79 -18.08
CA GLN A 67 -4.35 11.60 -17.53
C GLN A 67 -4.34 11.59 -16.00
N ALA A 68 -4.15 10.42 -15.40
CA ALA A 68 -4.04 10.28 -13.95
C ALA A 68 -2.83 11.05 -13.40
N ALA A 69 -1.67 11.01 -14.05
CA ALA A 69 -0.51 11.81 -13.64
C ALA A 69 -0.77 13.33 -13.78
N THR A 70 -1.53 13.72 -14.79
CA THR A 70 -1.89 15.12 -15.04
C THR A 70 -2.94 15.62 -14.04
N GLN A 71 -3.89 14.78 -13.65
CA GLN A 71 -5.00 15.15 -12.76
C GLN A 71 -4.69 14.89 -11.27
N TYR A 72 -3.87 13.89 -10.96
CA TYR A 72 -3.57 13.44 -9.58
C TYR A 72 -2.09 13.58 -9.24
N SER A 73 -1.75 13.53 -7.95
CA SER A 73 -0.35 13.53 -7.50
C SER A 73 0.38 12.28 -8.02
N PRO A 74 1.64 12.37 -8.52
CA PRO A 74 2.41 11.21 -9.01
C PRO A 74 2.49 10.04 -8.01
N ARG A 75 2.27 10.32 -6.72
CA ARG A 75 2.23 9.35 -5.62
C ARG A 75 1.05 8.36 -5.74
N ILE A 76 -0.06 8.77 -6.34
CA ILE A 76 -1.30 7.98 -6.51
C ILE A 76 -1.20 7.03 -7.73
N LEU A 77 -0.30 7.35 -8.66
CA LEU A 77 -0.10 6.63 -9.93
C LEU A 77 0.34 5.16 -9.76
N ARG A 78 0.93 4.81 -8.60
CA ARG A 78 1.39 3.45 -8.30
C ARG A 78 0.24 2.46 -8.11
N ASN A 79 -0.93 2.93 -7.67
CA ASN A 79 -2.10 2.06 -7.53
C ASN A 79 -2.63 1.62 -8.90
N PHE A 80 -2.54 2.48 -9.92
CA PHE A 80 -2.92 2.17 -11.30
C PHE A 80 -2.05 1.08 -11.93
N THR A 81 -0.73 1.11 -11.68
CA THR A 81 0.19 0.07 -12.19
C THR A 81 0.05 -1.26 -11.45
N ARG A 82 -0.48 -1.23 -10.21
CA ARG A 82 -0.76 -2.42 -9.39
C ARG A 82 -2.19 -2.95 -9.54
N ASP A 83 -2.98 -2.35 -10.42
CA ASP A 83 -4.37 -2.72 -10.64
C ASP A 83 -4.49 -4.19 -11.12
N ARG A 84 -5.15 -5.01 -10.30
CA ARG A 84 -5.33 -6.44 -10.58
C ARG A 84 -6.24 -6.68 -11.77
N GLY A 85 -7.25 -5.84 -12.00
CA GLY A 85 -8.16 -5.95 -13.14
C GLY A 85 -7.39 -5.81 -14.45
N ASN A 86 -6.56 -4.78 -14.56
CA ASN A 86 -5.69 -4.60 -15.73
C ASN A 86 -4.73 -5.79 -15.95
N GLN A 87 -4.12 -6.29 -14.88
CA GLN A 87 -3.22 -7.46 -14.94
C GLN A 87 -3.93 -8.74 -15.38
N ILE A 88 -5.17 -8.97 -14.93
CA ILE A 88 -5.96 -10.13 -15.31
C ILE A 88 -6.37 -10.05 -16.78
N VAL A 89 -6.85 -8.89 -17.23
CA VAL A 89 -7.25 -8.68 -18.64
C VAL A 89 -6.06 -8.89 -19.57
N LEU A 90 -4.96 -8.16 -19.34
CA LEU A 90 -3.77 -8.25 -20.18
C LEU A 90 -3.18 -9.67 -20.15
N GLY A 91 -3.14 -10.29 -18.97
CA GLY A 91 -2.72 -11.67 -18.81
C GLY A 91 -3.59 -12.65 -19.59
N THR A 92 -4.92 -12.45 -19.62
CA THR A 92 -5.86 -13.29 -20.38
C THR A 92 -5.63 -13.16 -21.89
N TYR A 93 -5.39 -11.94 -22.41
CA TYR A 93 -5.10 -11.78 -23.84
C TYR A 93 -3.80 -12.43 -24.27
N ILE A 94 -2.72 -12.22 -23.49
CA ILE A 94 -1.42 -12.83 -23.78
C ILE A 94 -1.51 -14.36 -23.64
N ALA A 95 -2.25 -14.86 -22.65
CA ALA A 95 -2.49 -16.29 -22.44
C ALA A 95 -3.25 -16.92 -23.63
N THR A 96 -4.36 -16.32 -24.07
CA THR A 96 -5.13 -16.82 -25.22
C THR A 96 -4.32 -16.73 -26.51
N PHE A 97 -3.50 -15.69 -26.68
CA PHE A 97 -2.59 -15.54 -27.81
C PHE A 97 -1.54 -16.66 -27.83
N ALA A 98 -0.86 -16.88 -26.72
CA ALA A 98 0.15 -17.93 -26.58
C ALA A 98 -0.46 -19.32 -26.80
N TYR A 99 -1.62 -19.59 -26.20
CA TYR A 99 -2.38 -20.82 -26.41
C TYR A 99 -2.69 -21.04 -27.90
N SER A 100 -3.22 -20.02 -28.57
CA SER A 100 -3.60 -20.11 -29.99
C SER A 100 -2.39 -20.41 -30.89
N ILE A 101 -1.23 -19.79 -30.64
CA ILE A 101 0.00 -20.09 -31.39
C ILE A 101 0.53 -21.50 -31.11
N LEU A 102 0.49 -21.96 -29.86
CA LEU A 102 0.96 -23.29 -29.49
C LEU A 102 0.11 -24.39 -30.13
N VAL A 103 -1.22 -24.22 -30.12
CA VAL A 103 -2.13 -25.15 -30.80
C VAL A 103 -1.97 -25.04 -32.32
N LEU A 104 -1.80 -23.83 -32.87
CA LEU A 104 -1.62 -23.61 -34.32
C LEU A 104 -0.41 -24.36 -34.86
N ARG A 105 0.68 -24.42 -34.09
CA ARG A 105 1.90 -25.17 -34.44
C ARG A 105 1.65 -26.67 -34.66
N GLU A 106 0.66 -27.24 -33.98
CA GLU A 106 0.42 -28.69 -33.99
C GLU A 106 -0.54 -29.15 -35.10
N VAL A 107 -1.29 -28.22 -35.71
CA VAL A 107 -2.23 -28.55 -36.80
C VAL A 107 -1.45 -28.96 -38.05
N ARG A 108 -1.65 -30.19 -38.51
CA ARG A 108 -0.95 -30.79 -39.66
C ARG A 108 -1.94 -31.29 -40.72
N ASP A 109 -1.68 -30.96 -41.97
CA ASP A 109 -2.42 -31.51 -43.11
C ASP A 109 -2.13 -32.99 -43.29
N ALA A 110 -3.12 -33.74 -43.77
CA ALA A 110 -2.89 -35.10 -44.25
C ALA A 110 -2.05 -35.03 -45.53
N THR A 111 -0.96 -35.79 -45.55
CA THR A 111 -0.13 -36.00 -46.75
C THR A 111 -0.06 -37.50 -47.03
N ASP A 112 0.30 -37.89 -48.25
CA ASP A 112 0.39 -39.31 -48.64
C ASP A 112 1.31 -40.14 -47.72
N ALA A 113 2.24 -39.49 -46.99
CA ALA A 113 3.19 -40.14 -46.07
C ALA A 113 2.84 -40.00 -44.58
N VAL A 114 1.94 -39.09 -44.18
CA VAL A 114 1.65 -38.80 -42.76
C VAL A 114 0.17 -38.49 -42.59
N ALA A 115 -0.49 -39.22 -41.68
CA ALA A 115 -1.87 -38.94 -41.29
C ALA A 115 -1.99 -37.52 -40.73
N GLY A 116 -2.98 -36.77 -41.24
CA GLY A 116 -3.27 -35.41 -40.76
C GLY A 116 -3.65 -35.41 -39.28
N PHE A 117 -3.35 -34.32 -38.59
CA PHE A 117 -3.69 -34.17 -37.18
C PHE A 117 -4.32 -32.79 -36.95
N VAL A 118 -5.59 -32.81 -36.55
CA VAL A 118 -6.35 -31.61 -36.19
C VAL A 118 -6.84 -31.77 -34.75
N PRO A 119 -6.29 -31.00 -33.79
CA PRO A 119 -6.67 -31.08 -32.38
C PRO A 119 -8.00 -30.35 -32.14
N ALA A 120 -9.12 -31.05 -32.37
CA ALA A 120 -10.46 -30.48 -32.34
C ALA A 120 -10.82 -29.86 -30.98
N LEU A 121 -10.53 -30.55 -29.87
CA LEU A 121 -10.81 -30.04 -28.52
C LEU A 121 -10.01 -28.75 -28.26
N SER A 122 -8.72 -28.76 -28.60
CA SER A 122 -7.85 -27.61 -28.40
C SER A 122 -8.33 -26.38 -29.20
N VAL A 123 -8.82 -26.58 -30.42
CA VAL A 123 -9.41 -25.52 -31.26
C VAL A 123 -10.72 -24.99 -30.67
N THR A 124 -11.60 -25.87 -30.18
CA THR A 124 -12.84 -25.44 -29.50
C THR A 124 -12.52 -24.61 -28.26
N MET A 125 -11.54 -25.02 -27.45
CA MET A 125 -11.11 -24.24 -26.28
C MET A 125 -10.49 -22.90 -26.67
N ALA A 126 -9.76 -22.82 -27.79
CA ALA A 126 -9.28 -21.54 -28.32
C ALA A 126 -10.43 -20.59 -28.64
N MET A 127 -11.52 -21.11 -29.22
CA MET A 127 -12.73 -20.32 -29.52
C MET A 127 -13.44 -19.84 -28.25
N VAL A 128 -13.52 -20.69 -27.22
CA VAL A 128 -14.06 -20.30 -25.91
C VAL A 128 -13.20 -19.20 -25.28
N PHE A 129 -11.88 -19.34 -25.29
CA PHE A 129 -10.97 -18.31 -24.78
C PHE A 129 -11.04 -17.01 -25.57
N ALA A 130 -11.25 -17.08 -26.89
CA ALA A 130 -11.49 -15.89 -27.72
C ALA A 130 -12.78 -15.17 -27.29
N MET A 131 -13.87 -15.90 -27.02
CA MET A 131 -15.12 -15.31 -26.55
C MET A 131 -14.98 -14.69 -25.16
N VAL A 132 -14.26 -15.35 -24.24
CA VAL A 132 -13.92 -14.80 -22.92
C VAL A 132 -13.08 -13.52 -23.06
N SER A 133 -12.15 -13.51 -24.02
CA SER A 133 -11.30 -12.34 -24.29
C SER A 133 -12.13 -11.15 -24.80
N LEU A 134 -13.15 -11.40 -25.63
CA LEU A 134 -14.09 -10.36 -26.06
C LEU A 134 -14.87 -9.77 -24.86
N GLY A 135 -15.37 -10.62 -23.95
CA GLY A 135 -16.04 -10.15 -22.72
C GLY A 135 -15.10 -9.34 -21.81
N MET A 136 -13.85 -9.80 -21.67
CA MET A 136 -12.80 -9.08 -20.92
C MET A 136 -12.50 -7.70 -21.51
N LEU A 137 -12.67 -7.49 -22.82
CA LEU A 137 -12.49 -6.18 -23.46
C LEU A 137 -13.56 -5.19 -23.01
N ILE A 138 -14.82 -5.62 -22.98
CA ILE A 138 -15.93 -4.79 -22.51
C ILE A 138 -15.70 -4.44 -21.03
N TYR A 139 -15.34 -5.43 -20.22
CA TYR A 139 -14.97 -5.20 -18.82
C TYR A 139 -13.81 -4.22 -18.68
N PHE A 140 -12.75 -4.39 -19.47
CA PHE A 140 -11.56 -3.54 -19.42
C PHE A 140 -11.89 -2.07 -19.73
N ILE A 141 -12.70 -1.81 -20.75
CA ILE A 141 -13.12 -0.45 -21.10
C ILE A 141 -13.88 0.18 -19.94
N HIS A 142 -14.83 -0.56 -19.35
CA HIS A 142 -15.61 -0.07 -18.21
C HIS A 142 -14.74 0.18 -16.98
N HIS A 143 -13.84 -0.77 -16.67
CA HIS A 143 -12.92 -0.70 -15.53
C HIS A 143 -11.99 0.49 -15.62
N VAL A 144 -11.34 0.69 -16.77
CA VAL A 144 -10.46 1.85 -16.98
C VAL A 144 -11.24 3.16 -16.87
N ALA A 145 -12.42 3.24 -17.50
CA ALA A 145 -13.26 4.44 -17.42
C ALA A 145 -13.69 4.78 -15.99
N GLN A 146 -13.98 3.79 -15.14
CA GLN A 146 -14.31 4.00 -13.73
C GLN A 146 -13.08 4.38 -12.88
N SER A 147 -11.93 3.75 -13.13
CA SER A 147 -10.69 4.04 -12.39
C SER A 147 -10.20 5.48 -12.57
N LEU A 148 -10.58 6.12 -13.69
CA LEU A 148 -10.29 7.53 -13.98
C LEU A 148 -11.14 8.51 -13.18
N GLN A 149 -12.25 8.07 -12.57
CA GLN A 149 -13.13 8.95 -11.81
C GLN A 149 -12.52 9.29 -10.45
N VAL A 150 -12.42 10.59 -10.17
CA VAL A 150 -11.95 11.20 -8.91
C VAL A 150 -12.52 10.54 -7.63
N PRO A 151 -13.82 10.16 -7.56
CA PRO A 151 -14.37 9.45 -6.41
C PRO A 151 -13.59 8.19 -6.02
N PHE A 152 -13.06 7.43 -6.99
CA PHE A 152 -12.32 6.20 -6.72
C PHE A 152 -11.01 6.48 -5.97
N VAL A 153 -10.31 7.54 -6.35
CA VAL A 153 -9.05 7.94 -5.70
C VAL A 153 -9.31 8.39 -4.26
N LEU A 154 -10.29 9.28 -4.06
CA LEU A 154 -10.66 9.74 -2.72
C LEU A 154 -11.14 8.57 -1.85
N GLN A 155 -11.91 7.65 -2.41
CA GLN A 155 -12.35 6.46 -1.70
C GLN A 155 -11.18 5.55 -1.33
N SER A 156 -10.22 5.33 -2.25
CA SER A 156 -9.03 4.52 -1.95
C SER A 156 -8.17 5.09 -0.82
N ILE A 157 -8.03 6.42 -0.75
CA ILE A 157 -7.34 7.11 0.35
C ILE A 157 -8.09 6.89 1.66
N ARG A 158 -9.43 6.99 1.64
CA ARG A 158 -10.26 6.76 2.83
C ARG A 158 -10.19 5.31 3.31
N ASP A 159 -10.21 4.35 2.38
CA ASP A 159 -10.13 2.92 2.68
C ASP A 159 -8.76 2.55 3.29
N GLU A 160 -7.68 3.21 2.87
CA GLU A 160 -6.34 3.06 3.47
C GLU A 160 -6.23 3.78 4.83
N LEU A 161 -6.86 4.95 4.99
CA LEU A 161 -6.85 5.72 6.24
C LEU A 161 -7.69 5.12 7.36
N GLN A 162 -8.84 4.52 7.04
CA GLN A 162 -9.80 4.04 8.05
C GLN A 162 -9.20 3.05 9.07
N PRO A 163 -8.46 1.99 8.66
CA PRO A 163 -7.85 1.07 9.63
C PRO A 163 -6.77 1.75 10.49
N GLU A 164 -6.00 2.69 9.92
CA GLU A 164 -4.99 3.46 10.68
C GLU A 164 -5.65 4.38 11.71
N LEU A 165 -6.78 5.00 11.34
CA LEU A 165 -7.57 5.82 12.24
C LEU A 165 -8.09 5.00 13.43
N GLU A 166 -8.67 3.82 13.17
CA GLU A 166 -9.15 2.88 14.20
C GLU A 166 -8.03 2.35 15.11
N SER A 167 -6.86 2.05 14.54
CA SER A 167 -5.70 1.56 15.27
C SER A 167 -5.06 2.63 16.17
N LEU A 168 -4.86 3.84 15.65
CA LEU A 168 -4.17 4.93 16.35
C LEU A 168 -5.08 5.73 17.29
N TYR A 169 -6.36 5.83 16.96
CA TYR A 169 -7.33 6.67 17.65
C TYR A 169 -8.62 5.88 17.95
N PRO A 170 -8.58 4.82 18.78
CA PRO A 170 -9.76 4.00 19.06
C PRO A 170 -10.90 4.82 19.69
N THR A 171 -12.15 4.47 19.34
CA THR A 171 -13.37 5.18 19.81
C THR A 171 -13.67 4.92 21.29
N GLU A 172 -13.26 3.76 21.81
CA GLU A 172 -13.45 3.35 23.20
C GLU A 172 -12.11 2.88 23.76
N LEU A 173 -11.49 3.70 24.60
CA LEU A 173 -10.50 3.18 25.55
C LEU A 173 -11.32 2.59 26.70
N GLY A 174 -11.19 1.28 26.91
CA GLY A 174 -11.83 0.60 28.04
C GLY A 174 -11.48 1.31 29.35
N GLU A 175 -12.47 1.43 30.23
CA GLU A 175 -12.35 2.03 31.56
C GLU A 175 -11.14 1.44 32.29
N SER A 176 -10.09 2.23 32.52
CA SER A 176 -8.99 1.86 33.40
C SER A 176 -8.57 3.10 34.21
N PRO A 177 -8.33 2.94 35.52
CA PRO A 177 -8.09 4.05 36.43
C PRO A 177 -6.62 4.49 36.32
N SER A 178 -6.32 5.60 35.64
CA SER A 178 -4.94 6.11 35.56
C SER A 178 -4.86 7.56 36.07
N VAL A 179 -3.70 7.88 36.62
CA VAL A 179 -3.38 9.16 37.24
C VAL A 179 -3.09 10.17 36.13
N GLU A 180 -4.00 11.14 35.95
CA GLU A 180 -3.82 12.26 35.04
C GLU A 180 -2.61 13.12 35.47
N LEU A 181 -1.56 13.16 34.66
CA LEU A 181 -0.57 14.24 34.69
C LEU A 181 -0.70 15.02 33.38
N PRO A 182 -0.88 16.36 33.43
CA PRO A 182 -0.82 17.19 32.22
C PRO A 182 0.44 16.86 31.39
N PRO A 183 0.39 16.91 30.04
CA PRO A 183 1.54 16.62 29.18
C PRO A 183 2.81 17.39 29.57
N ASP A 184 2.60 18.63 30.00
CA ASP A 184 3.56 19.59 30.51
C ASP A 184 4.11 19.21 31.90
N GLU A 185 3.33 18.52 32.72
CA GLU A 185 3.75 18.04 34.04
C GLU A 185 4.47 16.68 33.95
N ALA A 186 4.06 15.77 33.07
CA ALA A 186 4.78 14.53 32.79
C ALA A 186 6.18 14.82 32.19
N SER A 187 6.24 15.72 31.21
CA SER A 187 7.50 16.18 30.62
C SER A 187 8.37 16.91 31.64
N ARG A 188 7.78 17.73 32.52
CA ARG A 188 8.50 18.37 33.64
C ARG A 188 9.02 17.35 34.65
N ARG A 189 8.20 16.40 35.08
CA ARG A 189 8.56 15.41 36.09
C ARG A 189 9.67 14.51 35.59
N LEU A 190 9.57 14.05 34.35
CA LEU A 190 10.64 13.30 33.71
C LEU A 190 11.89 14.17 33.49
N GLY A 191 11.74 15.42 33.06
CA GLY A 191 12.86 16.37 32.96
C GLY A 191 13.54 16.58 34.32
N LEU A 192 12.78 16.65 35.41
CA LEU A 192 13.29 16.74 36.77
C LEU A 192 13.99 15.44 37.21
N THR A 193 13.45 14.26 36.89
CA THR A 193 14.10 12.97 37.15
C THR A 193 15.42 12.85 36.40
N LEU A 194 15.46 13.21 35.11
CA LEU A 194 16.67 13.24 34.30
C LEU A 194 17.71 14.24 34.84
N LEU A 195 17.28 15.38 35.36
CA LEU A 195 18.15 16.37 36.00
C LEU A 195 18.69 15.91 37.36
N GLN A 196 17.88 15.20 38.15
CA GLN A 196 18.25 14.70 39.48
C GLN A 196 19.20 13.51 39.40
N GLU A 197 18.91 12.53 38.55
CA GLU A 197 19.71 11.30 38.45
C GLU A 197 20.94 11.47 37.54
N ARG A 198 20.93 12.49 36.67
CA ARG A 198 21.94 12.69 35.60
C ARG A 198 22.34 11.39 34.90
N PRO A 199 21.38 10.59 34.39
CA PRO A 199 21.71 9.35 33.72
C PRO A 199 22.52 9.65 32.46
N ARG A 200 23.44 8.75 32.10
CA ARG A 200 24.13 8.82 30.80
C ARG A 200 23.09 8.66 29.69
N LEU A 201 22.98 9.68 28.85
CA LEU A 201 22.08 9.68 27.70
C LEU A 201 22.85 9.22 26.47
N TYR A 202 22.37 8.16 25.83
CA TYR A 202 22.92 7.63 24.60
C TYR A 202 22.08 8.14 23.42
N GLU A 203 22.76 8.51 22.34
CA GLU A 203 22.12 8.88 21.07
C GLU A 203 22.25 7.73 20.07
N LEU A 204 21.12 7.29 19.55
CA LEU A 204 21.04 6.39 18.40
C LEU A 204 20.91 7.23 17.13
N ARG A 205 21.79 6.98 16.16
CA ARG A 205 21.83 7.69 14.89
C ARG A 205 21.43 6.77 13.74
N SER A 206 20.68 7.32 12.78
CA SER A 206 20.29 6.57 11.59
C SER A 206 21.50 6.19 10.75
N SER A 207 21.59 4.91 10.36
CA SER A 207 22.58 4.42 9.38
C SER A 207 22.08 4.55 7.93
N SER A 208 20.79 4.79 7.74
CA SER A 208 20.11 4.89 6.43
C SER A 208 19.34 6.21 6.27
N GLU A 209 18.88 6.47 5.04
CA GLU A 209 18.01 7.60 4.72
C GLU A 209 16.63 7.11 4.31
N GLY A 210 15.59 7.88 4.64
CA GLY A 210 14.22 7.57 4.24
C GLY A 210 13.18 8.17 5.20
N HIS A 211 11.91 7.96 4.90
CA HIS A 211 10.81 8.33 5.78
C HIS A 211 10.65 7.31 6.91
N LEU A 212 10.46 7.79 8.14
CA LEU A 212 10.04 6.91 9.25
C LEU A 212 8.59 6.49 9.01
N ALA A 213 8.36 5.26 8.59
CA ALA A 213 7.04 4.76 8.18
C ALA A 213 6.20 4.26 9.37
N SER A 214 6.84 3.68 10.37
CA SER A 214 6.16 3.28 11.61
C SER A 214 7.14 2.97 12.72
N VAL A 215 6.67 3.05 13.95
CA VAL A 215 7.38 2.64 15.16
C VAL A 215 6.59 1.52 15.84
N ASP A 216 7.27 0.41 16.13
CA ASP A 216 6.72 -0.71 16.90
C ASP A 216 6.93 -0.46 18.40
N GLU A 217 5.91 0.12 19.03
CA GLU A 217 5.94 0.42 20.46
C GLU A 217 6.09 -0.82 21.34
N ARG A 218 5.69 -2.02 20.87
CA ARG A 218 5.81 -3.26 21.64
C ARG A 218 7.27 -3.68 21.77
N GLN A 219 8.02 -3.59 20.68
CA GLN A 219 9.46 -3.87 20.69
C GLN A 219 10.24 -2.86 21.54
N ILE A 220 9.84 -1.57 21.51
CA ILE A 220 10.46 -0.57 22.40
C ILE A 220 10.15 -0.91 23.86
N LYS A 221 8.93 -1.35 24.17
CA LYS A 221 8.58 -1.76 25.53
C LYS A 221 9.44 -2.92 26.03
N GLU A 222 9.76 -3.89 25.19
CA GLU A 222 10.60 -5.04 25.55
C GLU A 222 12.02 -4.63 26.00
N LEU A 223 12.48 -3.44 25.63
CA LEU A 223 13.77 -2.89 26.08
C LEU A 223 13.79 -2.57 27.59
N SER A 224 12.64 -2.46 28.25
CA SER A 224 12.58 -2.30 29.72
C SER A 224 13.26 -3.44 30.46
N GLY A 225 13.11 -4.68 29.97
CA GLY A 225 13.77 -5.86 30.53
C GLY A 225 15.30 -5.87 30.35
N ARG A 226 15.84 -4.91 29.60
CA ARG A 226 17.27 -4.70 29.32
C ARG A 226 17.83 -3.46 30.03
N GLY A 227 17.19 -3.05 31.12
CA GLY A 227 17.61 -1.89 31.91
C GLY A 227 17.44 -0.55 31.19
N VAL A 228 16.64 -0.46 30.12
CA VAL A 228 16.29 0.81 29.50
C VAL A 228 15.17 1.47 30.28
N ARG A 229 15.46 2.61 30.91
CA ARG A 229 14.49 3.33 31.76
C ARG A 229 13.68 4.36 30.99
N PHE A 230 14.28 4.94 29.96
CA PHE A 230 13.64 6.00 29.19
C PHE A 230 14.09 5.98 27.73
N VAL A 231 13.13 6.26 26.82
CA VAL A 231 13.35 6.41 25.38
C VAL A 231 12.64 7.66 24.88
N TRP A 232 13.36 8.47 24.14
CA TRP A 232 12.88 9.66 23.44
C TRP A 232 13.08 9.49 21.94
N ILE A 233 12.02 9.65 21.17
CA ILE A 233 12.09 9.59 19.70
C ILE A 233 11.84 11.00 19.18
N PRO A 234 12.88 11.76 18.82
CA PRO A 234 12.73 13.14 18.31
C PRO A 234 12.12 13.22 16.91
N VAL A 235 12.11 12.10 16.17
CA VAL A 235 11.60 12.03 14.80
C VAL A 235 10.13 11.64 14.81
N GLN A 236 9.31 12.36 14.06
CA GLN A 236 7.89 12.04 13.87
C GLN A 236 7.71 11.02 12.74
N VAL A 237 6.78 10.08 12.90
CA VAL A 237 6.33 9.22 11.79
C VAL A 237 5.91 10.09 10.61
N GLY A 238 6.32 9.69 9.41
CA GLY A 238 6.17 10.43 8.16
C GLY A 238 7.34 11.35 7.80
N SER A 239 8.16 11.75 8.78
CA SER A 239 9.30 12.64 8.55
C SER A 239 10.43 11.95 7.78
N TYR A 240 11.10 12.71 6.91
CA TYR A 240 12.32 12.24 6.26
C TYR A 240 13.50 12.30 7.24
N VAL A 241 14.23 11.20 7.34
CA VAL A 241 15.41 11.04 8.20
C VAL A 241 16.66 10.97 7.33
N HIS A 242 17.63 11.80 7.66
CA HIS A 242 18.95 11.79 7.03
C HIS A 242 19.89 10.81 7.72
N ARG A 243 20.91 10.35 6.99
CA ARG A 243 21.98 9.55 7.58
C ARG A 243 22.65 10.37 8.69
N TRP A 244 22.97 9.72 9.79
CA TRP A 244 23.57 10.30 11.00
C TRP A 244 22.65 11.19 11.84
N GLN A 245 21.40 11.42 11.42
CA GLN A 245 20.41 12.10 12.24
C GLN A 245 20.10 11.28 13.49
N VAL A 246 19.92 11.94 14.63
CA VAL A 246 19.51 11.28 15.88
C VAL A 246 18.07 10.83 15.73
N ILE A 247 17.82 9.53 15.86
CA ILE A 247 16.50 8.90 15.73
C ILE A 247 15.93 8.46 17.08
N ALA A 248 16.78 8.22 18.07
CA ALA A 248 16.36 8.01 19.46
C ALA A 248 17.42 8.54 20.42
N ARG A 249 16.98 8.95 21.61
CA ARG A 249 17.82 9.14 22.79
C ARG A 249 17.29 8.27 23.91
N TYR A 250 18.16 7.54 24.60
CA TYR A 250 17.72 6.65 25.68
C TYR A 250 18.74 6.61 26.82
N CYS A 251 18.31 6.14 27.98
CA CYS A 251 19.20 5.77 29.06
C CYS A 251 19.08 4.27 29.35
N CYS A 252 20.22 3.65 29.62
CA CYS A 252 20.29 2.25 30.06
C CYS A 252 21.23 2.13 31.26
N ASP A 253 21.01 1.10 32.07
CA ASP A 253 21.78 0.88 33.30
C ASP A 253 23.17 0.26 33.04
N ASP A 254 23.28 -0.63 32.04
CA ASP A 254 24.55 -1.21 31.61
C ASP A 254 24.92 -0.75 30.18
N GLU A 255 26.08 -0.10 30.05
CA GLU A 255 26.64 0.34 28.76
C GLU A 255 27.02 -0.84 27.85
N ARG A 256 27.25 -2.03 28.41
CA ARG A 256 27.59 -3.24 27.65
C ARG A 256 26.44 -3.75 26.80
N GLU A 257 25.20 -3.48 27.20
CA GLU A 257 23.99 -3.88 26.45
C GLU A 257 23.68 -2.94 25.28
N ARG A 258 24.40 -1.81 25.18
CA ARG A 258 24.17 -0.76 24.18
C ARG A 258 24.09 -1.30 22.74
N PRO A 259 25.00 -2.16 22.25
CA PRO A 259 24.93 -2.65 20.87
C PRO A 259 23.63 -3.42 20.58
N ASP A 260 23.16 -4.21 21.54
CA ASP A 260 21.94 -5.00 21.40
C ASP A 260 20.68 -4.13 21.54
N ILE A 261 20.72 -3.12 22.42
CA ILE A 261 19.65 -2.11 22.55
C ILE A 261 19.54 -1.29 21.25
N ASP A 262 20.67 -0.81 20.70
CA ASP A 262 20.72 -0.07 19.45
C ASP A 262 20.12 -0.91 18.30
N ALA A 263 20.50 -2.19 18.20
CA ALA A 263 19.97 -3.11 17.18
C ALA A 263 18.45 -3.31 17.31
N CYS A 264 17.94 -3.54 18.53
CA CYS A 264 16.50 -3.69 18.77
C CYS A 264 15.73 -2.39 18.52
N MET A 265 16.29 -1.24 18.90
CA MET A 265 15.68 0.07 18.66
C MET A 265 15.57 0.35 17.15
N VAL A 266 16.63 0.06 16.37
CA VAL A 266 16.57 0.18 14.90
C VAL A 266 15.53 -0.79 14.32
N ALA A 267 15.47 -2.03 14.80
CA ALA A 267 14.48 -3.02 14.34
C ALA A 267 13.03 -2.60 14.62
N SER A 268 12.79 -1.84 15.70
CA SER A 268 11.48 -1.28 16.03
C SER A 268 11.05 -0.13 15.11
N MET A 269 11.97 0.46 14.34
CA MET A 269 11.72 1.59 13.45
C MET A 269 11.76 1.16 11.99
N ILE A 270 10.63 1.27 11.29
CA ILE A 270 10.55 0.93 9.87
C ILE A 270 10.81 2.18 9.04
N PHE A 271 11.84 2.16 8.22
CA PHE A 271 12.15 3.22 7.24
C PHE A 271 11.71 2.82 5.84
N SER A 272 11.15 3.77 5.09
CA SER A 272 10.70 3.59 3.72
C SER A 272 11.26 4.69 2.81
N ALA A 273 11.45 4.38 1.52
CA ALA A 273 11.87 5.39 0.54
C ALA A 273 10.80 6.48 0.30
N GLN A 274 9.54 6.22 0.67
CA GLN A 274 8.41 7.12 0.46
C GLN A 274 7.52 7.16 1.70
N ARG A 275 7.00 8.34 2.02
CA ARG A 275 5.99 8.53 3.08
C ARG A 275 4.74 7.68 2.80
N SER A 276 4.19 7.08 3.85
CA SER A 276 3.00 6.22 3.81
C SER A 276 1.95 6.71 4.81
N MET A 277 0.69 6.28 4.66
CA MET A 277 -0.36 6.59 5.65
C MET A 277 -0.27 5.73 6.91
N ARG A 278 0.53 4.66 6.88
CA ARG A 278 0.80 3.81 8.05
C ARG A 278 1.26 4.67 9.22
N GLN A 279 0.52 4.64 10.33
CA GLN A 279 0.73 5.47 11.50
C GLN A 279 0.80 7.00 11.25
N ASP A 280 0.38 7.50 10.08
CA ASP A 280 0.44 8.91 9.68
C ASP A 280 -0.88 9.33 9.00
N VAL A 281 -1.90 9.55 9.83
CA VAL A 281 -3.23 9.98 9.37
C VAL A 281 -3.19 11.37 8.71
N LEU A 282 -2.28 12.25 9.13
CA LEU A 282 -2.13 13.57 8.55
C LEU A 282 -1.75 13.47 7.07
N PHE A 283 -0.90 12.52 6.70
CA PHE A 283 -0.51 12.33 5.31
C PHE A 283 -1.69 12.03 4.38
N GLY A 284 -2.67 11.21 4.80
CA GLY A 284 -3.85 10.97 3.96
C GLY A 284 -4.77 12.19 3.85
N ILE A 285 -4.84 13.03 4.88
CA ILE A 285 -5.52 14.33 4.80
C ILE A 285 -4.79 15.26 3.81
N GLU A 286 -3.46 15.34 3.90
CA GLU A 286 -2.64 16.12 2.96
C GLU A 286 -2.83 15.65 1.51
N GLN A 287 -2.94 14.35 1.25
CA GLN A 287 -3.24 13.84 -0.09
C GLN A 287 -4.60 14.30 -0.61
N MET A 288 -5.64 14.31 0.24
CA MET A 288 -6.95 14.86 -0.16
C MET A 288 -6.89 16.37 -0.42
N VAL A 289 -6.09 17.11 0.36
CA VAL A 289 -5.84 18.54 0.12
C VAL A 289 -5.09 18.77 -1.19
N GLU A 290 -4.06 17.96 -1.51
CA GLU A 290 -3.34 18.01 -2.78
C GLU A 290 -4.32 17.82 -3.96
N ILE A 291 -5.24 16.87 -3.88
CA ILE A 291 -6.28 16.64 -4.91
C ILE A 291 -7.19 17.87 -5.04
N ALA A 292 -7.65 18.45 -3.93
CA ALA A 292 -8.51 19.62 -3.95
C ALA A 292 -7.84 20.85 -4.59
N VAL A 293 -6.58 21.13 -4.22
CA VAL A 293 -5.79 22.24 -4.75
C VAL A 293 -5.48 22.03 -6.23
N LYS A 294 -5.12 20.80 -6.63
CA LYS A 294 -4.82 20.47 -8.02
C LYS A 294 -6.06 20.60 -8.91
N ALA A 295 -7.23 20.19 -8.41
CA ALA A 295 -8.49 20.36 -9.12
C ALA A 295 -8.86 21.84 -9.35
N LEU A 296 -8.54 22.73 -8.40
CA LEU A 296 -8.75 24.18 -8.54
C LEU A 296 -7.66 24.88 -9.37
N SER A 297 -6.61 24.16 -9.80
CA SER A 297 -5.53 24.77 -10.58
C SER A 297 -6.05 25.28 -11.94
N PRO A 298 -5.47 26.35 -12.51
CA PRO A 298 -5.92 26.92 -13.78
C PRO A 298 -5.92 25.92 -14.95
N GLY A 299 -5.10 24.87 -14.88
CA GLY A 299 -4.99 23.84 -15.92
C GLY A 299 -6.06 22.76 -15.86
N ILE A 300 -6.74 22.58 -14.72
CA ILE A 300 -7.82 21.58 -14.55
C ILE A 300 -9.17 22.28 -14.36
N ASN A 301 -9.26 23.19 -13.39
CA ASN A 301 -10.46 23.97 -13.05
C ASN A 301 -11.73 23.10 -12.85
N ASP A 302 -11.62 22.07 -12.01
CA ASP A 302 -12.71 21.15 -11.64
C ASP A 302 -13.21 21.40 -10.20
N PRO A 303 -14.22 22.28 -10.02
CA PRO A 303 -14.77 22.59 -8.70
C PRO A 303 -15.57 21.42 -8.08
N ALA A 304 -16.08 20.47 -8.89
CA ALA A 304 -16.83 19.34 -8.38
C ALA A 304 -15.91 18.39 -7.59
N THR A 305 -14.73 18.11 -8.14
CA THR A 305 -13.66 17.36 -7.46
C THR A 305 -13.17 18.03 -6.19
N ALA A 306 -12.98 19.34 -6.22
CA ALA A 306 -12.60 20.10 -5.03
C ALA A 306 -13.64 19.97 -3.91
N LYS A 307 -14.94 20.09 -4.25
CA LYS A 307 -16.04 19.91 -3.30
C LYS A 307 -16.08 18.49 -2.71
N GLN A 308 -15.88 17.46 -3.52
CA GLN A 308 -15.82 16.06 -3.05
C GLN A 308 -14.64 15.82 -2.10
N SER A 309 -13.48 16.38 -2.42
CA SER A 309 -12.28 16.30 -1.59
C SER A 309 -12.50 16.97 -0.22
N LEU A 310 -13.09 18.17 -0.21
CA LEU A 310 -13.45 18.88 1.03
C LEU A 310 -14.46 18.08 1.87
N THR A 311 -15.45 17.47 1.23
CA THR A 311 -16.44 16.61 1.92
C THR A 311 -15.75 15.39 2.56
N SER A 312 -14.79 14.79 1.87
CA SER A 312 -14.01 13.65 2.37
C SER A 312 -13.11 14.02 3.53
N ILE A 313 -12.43 15.17 3.45
CA ILE A 313 -11.64 15.74 4.55
C ILE A 313 -12.55 15.96 5.76
N ALA A 314 -13.69 16.65 5.58
CA ALA A 314 -14.64 16.91 6.66
C ALA A 314 -15.12 15.63 7.34
N ALA A 315 -15.35 14.55 6.58
CA ALA A 315 -15.71 13.25 7.13
C ALA A 315 -14.61 12.65 8.02
N VAL A 316 -13.33 12.72 7.61
CA VAL A 316 -12.20 12.26 8.44
C VAL A 316 -12.06 13.12 9.70
N LEU A 317 -12.20 14.44 9.58
CA LEU A 317 -12.12 15.35 10.74
C LEU A 317 -13.25 15.11 11.74
N ALA A 318 -14.47 14.86 11.26
CA ALA A 318 -15.60 14.53 12.10
C ALA A 318 -15.36 13.25 12.93
N GLN A 319 -14.64 12.27 12.38
CA GLN A 319 -14.24 11.08 13.14
C GLN A 319 -13.17 11.43 14.19
N LEU A 320 -12.14 12.20 13.81
CA LEU A 320 -11.05 12.61 14.73
C LEU A 320 -11.55 13.43 15.92
N ILE A 321 -12.54 14.30 15.73
CA ILE A 321 -13.11 15.13 16.82
C ILE A 321 -13.77 14.28 17.93
N ARG A 322 -14.19 13.05 17.59
CA ARG A 322 -14.84 12.13 18.52
C ARG A 322 -13.85 11.16 19.20
N ARG A 323 -12.59 11.18 18.82
CA ARG A 323 -11.56 10.25 19.31
C ARG A 323 -10.59 10.99 20.22
N GLU A 324 -9.99 10.26 21.15
CA GLU A 324 -8.94 10.81 22.01
C GLU A 324 -7.58 10.68 21.34
N PHE A 325 -6.78 11.75 21.43
CA PHE A 325 -5.41 11.73 20.93
C PHE A 325 -4.52 11.08 22.00
N PRO A 326 -3.63 10.15 21.61
CA PRO A 326 -2.71 9.55 22.56
C PRO A 326 -1.81 10.64 23.17
N PRO A 327 -1.47 10.53 24.46
CA PRO A 327 -0.57 11.47 25.11
C PRO A 327 0.82 11.40 24.48
N ALA A 328 1.52 12.54 24.47
CA ALA A 328 2.90 12.64 23.98
C ALA A 328 3.88 11.81 24.82
N ALA A 329 3.56 11.56 26.09
CA ALA A 329 4.30 10.67 26.97
C ALA A 329 3.50 9.39 27.27
N ARG A 330 4.17 8.25 27.21
CA ARG A 330 3.61 6.93 27.57
C ARG A 330 4.45 6.30 28.66
N THR A 331 3.80 5.89 29.73
CA THR A 331 4.40 5.15 30.84
C THR A 331 4.01 3.68 30.73
N PHE A 332 4.99 2.78 30.81
CA PHE A 332 4.72 1.35 30.91
C PHE A 332 5.14 0.88 32.29
N GLU A 333 4.17 0.66 33.18
CA GLU A 333 4.44 -0.02 34.45
C GLU A 333 4.51 -1.54 34.23
N GLY A 334 5.37 -2.18 35.02
CA GLY A 334 5.62 -3.62 35.01
C GLY A 334 4.32 -4.41 35.02
N GLY A 335 4.00 -4.99 33.87
CA GLY A 335 3.05 -6.09 33.79
C GLY A 335 1.55 -5.78 33.81
N GLU A 336 1.04 -4.58 33.51
CA GLU A 336 -0.36 -4.44 33.07
C GLU A 336 -0.65 -3.09 32.40
N LYS A 337 -1.54 -3.10 31.40
CA LYS A 337 -1.85 -1.95 30.55
C LYS A 337 -2.62 -0.90 31.36
N HIS A 338 -2.12 0.34 31.43
CA HIS A 338 -2.88 1.45 32.01
C HIS A 338 -2.86 2.66 31.06
N CYS A 339 -4.04 3.02 30.55
CA CYS A 339 -4.34 4.29 29.90
C CYS A 339 -5.52 4.90 30.66
N SER A 340 -5.51 6.20 30.99
CA SER A 340 -6.73 6.94 31.37
C SER A 340 -6.77 8.36 30.78
N PRO A 341 -7.98 8.95 30.72
CA PRO A 341 -8.29 10.07 29.84
C PRO A 341 -8.39 11.40 30.60
N GLY A 342 -7.75 12.45 30.08
CA GLY A 342 -7.86 13.82 30.57
C GLY A 342 -8.48 14.76 29.54
N ARG A 343 -9.60 15.39 29.91
CA ARG A 343 -10.44 16.23 29.05
C ARG A 343 -9.80 17.61 28.77
N ARG A 344 -9.89 18.04 27.49
CA ARG A 344 -9.61 19.37 26.85
C ARG A 344 -8.16 19.52 26.33
N SER A 345 -7.91 19.60 25.01
CA SER A 345 -8.36 20.64 24.07
C SER A 345 -8.64 20.05 22.68
N ARG A 346 -9.78 20.42 22.07
CA ARG A 346 -10.21 20.06 20.70
C ARG A 346 -9.42 20.79 19.59
N THR A 347 -8.13 21.03 19.79
CA THR A 347 -7.30 21.72 18.79
C THR A 347 -6.41 20.72 18.09
N MET A 348 -6.59 20.58 16.78
CA MET A 348 -5.58 19.99 15.91
C MET A 348 -4.24 20.69 16.17
N PRO A 349 -3.12 19.95 16.22
CA PRO A 349 -1.81 20.58 16.24
C PRO A 349 -1.59 21.27 14.89
N THR A 350 -1.61 22.60 14.87
CA THR A 350 -1.18 23.41 13.73
C THR A 350 0.35 23.53 13.74
N PRO A 351 1.02 23.42 12.58
CA PRO A 351 2.45 23.68 12.48
C PRO A 351 2.69 25.19 12.48
N GLY A 352 3.10 25.75 13.63
CA GLY A 352 3.44 27.16 13.77
C GLY A 352 4.95 27.37 13.94
N PHE A 353 5.61 27.85 12.89
CA PHE A 353 6.95 28.43 12.95
C PHE A 353 6.97 29.65 13.90
N ARG A 354 7.91 29.70 14.85
CA ARG A 354 8.46 30.96 15.38
C ARG A 354 9.85 30.75 16.00
N ASN A 355 10.81 31.53 15.51
CA ASN A 355 12.15 31.75 16.05
C ASN A 355 12.10 32.16 17.53
N CYS A 356 13.05 31.65 18.33
CA CYS A 356 13.82 32.40 19.34
C CYS A 356 14.83 31.47 20.06
N ASP A 357 16.11 31.73 19.77
CA ASP A 357 17.36 31.59 20.53
C ASP A 357 17.58 30.46 21.56
N GLY A 358 18.79 29.90 21.46
CA GLY A 358 19.25 28.66 22.06
C GLY A 358 19.13 28.57 23.58
N LEU A 359 19.01 27.32 24.05
CA LEU A 359 18.86 26.85 25.45
C LEU A 359 17.43 26.68 25.99
N ARG A 360 16.37 26.80 25.17
CA ARG A 360 14.99 26.41 25.52
C ARG A 360 14.44 25.15 24.84
N GLU A 361 15.29 24.38 24.16
CA GLU A 361 14.88 23.25 23.29
C GLU A 361 14.24 22.04 24.00
N ALA A 362 14.21 21.97 25.33
CA ALA A 362 13.49 20.91 26.05
C ALA A 362 11.98 21.20 26.24
N THR A 363 11.54 22.45 26.06
CA THR A 363 10.16 22.88 26.38
C THR A 363 9.29 23.20 25.16
N THR A 364 9.83 23.07 23.94
CA THR A 364 9.12 23.39 22.69
C THR A 364 9.08 22.20 21.72
N ALA A 365 9.03 20.97 22.25
CA ALA A 365 8.83 19.79 21.41
C ALA A 365 7.48 19.89 20.70
N SER A 366 7.51 19.77 19.37
CA SER A 366 6.32 19.60 18.53
C SER A 366 5.45 18.47 19.10
N PRO A 367 4.11 18.62 19.16
CA PRO A 367 3.24 17.77 19.99
C PRO A 367 3.14 16.29 19.55
N CYS A 368 3.82 15.85 18.49
CA CYS A 368 3.96 14.42 18.13
C CYS A 368 5.33 13.82 18.50
N THR A 369 6.05 14.41 19.45
CA THR A 369 7.26 13.81 20.00
C THR A 369 6.89 12.77 21.07
N PHE A 370 7.33 11.52 20.87
CA PHE A 370 7.06 10.43 21.79
C PHE A 370 8.09 10.40 22.93
N TRP A 371 7.58 10.42 24.15
CA TRP A 371 8.33 10.19 25.38
C TRP A 371 7.87 8.84 25.96
N MET A 372 8.79 7.91 26.17
CA MET A 372 8.46 6.62 26.78
C MET A 372 9.24 6.44 28.07
N SER A 373 8.53 6.41 29.20
CA SER A 373 9.08 6.05 30.51
C SER A 373 8.76 4.59 30.78
N LEU A 374 9.78 3.78 30.95
CA LEU A 374 9.67 2.36 31.28
C LEU A 374 9.88 2.25 32.80
N GLY A 375 8.82 1.93 33.54
CA GLY A 375 8.89 1.78 34.98
C GLY A 375 9.82 0.62 35.35
N SER A 376 10.59 0.81 36.42
CA SER A 376 11.48 -0.20 37.02
C SER A 376 10.71 -1.35 37.65
#